data_AF-A0A5J4UQH0-F1
#
_entry.id   AF-A0A5J4UQH0-F1
#
_cell.length_a   1.000
_cell.length_b   1.000
_cell.length_c   1.000
_cell.angle_alpha   90.00
_cell.angle_beta   90.00
_cell.angle_gamma   90.00
#
_symmetry.space_group_name_H-M   'P 1'
#
loop_
_entity.id
_entity.type
_entity.pdbx_description
1 polymer ?
#
loop_
_entity_poly.entity_id
_entity_poly.type
_entity_poly.pdbx_seq_one_letter_code
_entity_poly.pdbx_strand_id
1 'polypeptide(L)'
;MQIREVGALTTLQEVARQILSIIGMRMAKLSIILKFNNALQLTANQEEVSGYNSEIYIEDICKRACLRAQIESSGYSVRNNKDQLDTNKLLSEFNSNELNNLIIEKPVILIEIQTRQCKRKVGVNEDITIIELKKMVQQFDGAHPQRQILKWKDYIGKEEVLQNNVTIAEYWTANYEILVLEYASIDISANLKGKTYDVKNTNTNTTIKQLKDNPLLTTGNTLGIMKMNTFISFKCRMG
;
A
#
# COMPACT_ATOMS: atom_id res chain seq x y z
N MET A 1 13.77 47.55 -22.22
CA MET A 1 12.69 47.96 -21.29
C MET A 1 13.00 47.39 -19.93
N GLN A 2 13.33 48.24 -18.95
CA GLN A 2 13.64 47.81 -17.59
C GLN A 2 12.43 48.06 -16.70
N ILE A 3 11.81 46.99 -16.22
CA ILE A 3 10.87 47.06 -15.11
C ILE A 3 11.70 47.46 -13.89
N ARG A 4 11.39 48.60 -13.26
CA ARG A 4 12.12 49.05 -12.08
C ARG A 4 11.79 48.11 -10.91
N GLU A 5 12.85 47.67 -10.23
CA GLU A 5 12.89 46.90 -8.97
C GLU A 5 11.59 46.15 -8.61
N VAL A 6 11.49 44.91 -9.11
CA VAL A 6 10.55 43.93 -8.54
C VAL A 6 11.14 43.47 -7.22
N GLY A 7 10.84 44.21 -6.15
CA GLY A 7 11.21 43.84 -4.79
C GLY A 7 10.37 42.68 -4.28
N ALA A 8 10.76 42.08 -3.16
CA ALA A 8 10.04 40.94 -2.56
C ALA A 8 8.57 41.25 -2.16
N LEU A 9 8.21 42.54 -2.09
CA LEU A 9 6.86 43.01 -1.74
C LEU A 9 6.03 43.44 -2.96
N THR A 10 6.60 43.42 -4.17
CA THR A 10 5.90 43.85 -5.37
C THR A 10 4.91 42.79 -5.82
N THR A 11 3.63 43.14 -5.89
CA THR A 11 2.58 42.21 -6.28
C THR A 11 2.53 42.01 -7.79
N LEU A 12 2.07 40.85 -8.25
CA LEU A 12 1.86 40.56 -9.67
C LEU A 12 0.94 41.58 -10.36
N GLN A 13 -0.03 42.12 -9.62
CA GLN A 13 -0.93 43.16 -10.12
C GLN A 13 -0.20 44.47 -10.42
N GLU A 14 0.76 44.87 -9.58
CA GLU A 14 1.57 46.07 -9.80
C GLU A 14 2.50 45.90 -11.00
N VAL A 15 3.11 44.71 -11.17
CA VAL A 15 3.92 44.40 -12.35
C VAL A 15 3.08 44.46 -13.64
N ALA A 16 1.87 43.88 -13.61
CA ALA A 16 0.96 43.93 -14.76
C ALA A 16 0.54 45.37 -15.11
N ARG A 17 0.19 46.19 -14.10
CA ARG A 17 -0.15 47.61 -14.30
C ARG A 17 1.01 48.42 -14.90
N GLN A 18 2.24 48.22 -14.42
CA GLN A 18 3.41 48.90 -14.96
C GLN A 18 3.64 48.56 -16.43
N ILE A 19 3.48 47.29 -16.81
CA ILE A 19 3.66 46.85 -18.19
C ILE A 19 2.55 47.42 -19.09
N LEU A 20 1.29 47.42 -18.63
CA LEU A 20 0.17 48.02 -19.36
C LEU A 20 0.32 49.53 -19.57
N SER A 21 0.84 50.24 -18.57
CA SER A 21 1.13 51.68 -18.67
C SER A 21 2.16 52.00 -19.76
N ILE A 22 3.05 51.07 -20.08
CA ILE A 22 4.14 51.27 -21.04
C ILE A 22 3.70 50.94 -22.47
N ILE A 23 2.84 49.95 -22.66
CA ILE A 23 2.46 49.45 -24.00
C ILE A 23 1.36 50.32 -24.64
N GLY A 24 0.67 51.16 -23.87
CA GLY A 24 -0.15 52.26 -24.39
C GLY A 24 -1.32 51.86 -25.31
N MET A 25 -1.82 50.61 -25.25
CA MET A 25 -2.87 50.14 -26.16
C MET A 25 -3.93 49.25 -25.50
N ARG A 26 -5.14 49.31 -26.09
CA ARG A 26 -6.44 48.91 -25.55
C ARG A 26 -6.64 47.42 -25.20
N MET A 27 -5.75 46.50 -25.57
CA MET A 27 -5.71 45.12 -25.05
C MET A 27 -4.31 44.53 -25.29
N ALA A 28 -3.63 44.05 -24.25
CA ALA A 28 -2.37 43.34 -24.36
C ALA A 28 -2.48 42.00 -23.62
N LYS A 29 -2.22 40.89 -24.33
CA LYS A 29 -2.20 39.56 -23.74
C LYS A 29 -0.81 39.31 -23.14
N LEU A 30 -0.71 39.12 -21.83
CA LEU A 30 0.57 38.91 -21.14
C LEU A 30 0.69 37.46 -20.65
N SER A 31 1.59 36.70 -21.27
CA SER A 31 1.93 35.35 -20.80
C SER A 31 3.20 35.44 -19.96
N ILE A 32 3.10 35.17 -18.65
CA ILE A 32 4.28 35.14 -17.77
C ILE A 32 4.63 33.67 -17.51
N ILE A 33 5.82 33.26 -17.98
CA ILE A 33 6.39 31.95 -17.65
C ILE A 33 7.24 32.13 -16.40
N LEU A 34 6.73 31.68 -15.26
CA LEU A 34 7.51 31.66 -14.02
C LEU A 34 8.48 30.46 -14.05
N LYS A 35 9.66 30.64 -13.44
CA LYS A 35 10.77 29.67 -13.41
C LYS A 35 10.42 28.30 -12.80
N PHE A 36 9.19 28.12 -12.31
CA PHE A 36 8.64 26.90 -11.72
C PHE A 36 7.41 26.35 -12.48
N ASN A 37 7.45 26.35 -13.81
CA ASN A 37 6.57 25.62 -14.74
C ASN A 37 5.03 25.77 -14.61
N ASN A 38 4.54 26.76 -13.87
CA ASN A 38 3.18 27.25 -14.06
C ASN A 38 3.22 28.36 -15.11
N ALA A 39 2.74 28.07 -16.32
CA ALA A 39 2.40 29.13 -17.25
C ALA A 39 1.18 29.86 -16.66
N LEU A 40 1.41 31.05 -16.09
CA LEU A 40 0.33 31.92 -15.67
C LEU A 40 -0.03 32.77 -16.89
N GLN A 41 -1.14 32.43 -17.56
CA GLN A 41 -1.66 33.28 -18.62
C GLN A 41 -2.55 34.34 -17.97
N LEU A 42 -2.07 35.57 -17.93
CA LEU A 42 -2.82 36.72 -17.42
C LEU A 42 -3.41 37.46 -18.61
N THR A 43 -4.74 37.56 -18.63
CA THR A 43 -5.41 38.48 -19.55
C THR A 43 -5.77 39.71 -18.75
N ALA A 44 -5.16 40.85 -19.10
CA ALA A 44 -5.41 42.10 -18.41
C ALA A 44 -5.96 43.12 -19.41
N ASN A 45 -7.00 43.84 -19.00
CA ASN A 45 -7.50 45.03 -19.69
C ASN A 45 -7.36 46.25 -18.75
N GLN A 46 -7.78 47.45 -19.19
CA GLN A 46 -7.63 48.67 -18.39
C GLN A 46 -8.46 48.67 -17.10
N GLU A 47 -9.46 47.80 -16.98
CA GLU A 47 -10.44 47.81 -15.90
C GLU A 47 -10.25 46.63 -14.92
N GLU A 48 -9.68 45.51 -15.38
CA GLU A 48 -9.57 44.27 -14.60
C GLU A 48 -8.36 43.40 -14.99
N VAL A 49 -7.80 42.67 -14.01
CA VAL A 49 -6.84 41.58 -14.20
C VAL A 49 -7.57 40.28 -13.87
N SER A 50 -7.91 39.48 -14.88
CA SER A 50 -8.53 38.17 -14.68
C SER A 50 -7.57 37.07 -15.11
N GLY A 51 -7.35 36.12 -14.20
CA GLY A 51 -6.34 35.09 -14.34
C GLY A 51 -6.48 34.06 -13.23
N TYR A 52 -7.60 33.35 -13.22
CA TYR A 52 -7.71 32.11 -12.48
C TYR A 52 -7.67 30.98 -13.51
N ASN A 53 -6.72 30.07 -13.35
CA ASN A 53 -6.77 28.76 -13.99
C ASN A 53 -8.03 28.06 -13.46
N SER A 54 -9.17 28.29 -14.11
CA SER A 54 -10.49 27.79 -13.73
C SER A 54 -10.67 26.29 -13.96
N GLU A 55 -9.68 25.63 -14.55
CA GLU A 55 -9.76 24.23 -14.96
C GLU A 55 -8.72 23.36 -14.23
N ILE A 56 -8.54 23.55 -12.92
CA ILE A 56 -7.74 22.60 -12.12
C ILE A 56 -8.68 21.52 -11.64
N TYR A 57 -8.52 20.30 -12.14
CA TYR A 57 -9.26 19.14 -11.65
C TYR A 57 -8.66 18.63 -10.35
N ILE A 58 -9.47 17.98 -9.51
CA ILE A 58 -8.97 17.30 -8.31
C ILE A 58 -7.90 16.25 -8.66
N GLU A 59 -8.03 15.57 -9.80
CA GLU A 59 -7.01 14.63 -10.30
C GLU A 59 -5.63 15.28 -10.48
N ASP A 60 -5.58 16.53 -10.95
CA ASP A 60 -4.32 17.27 -11.15
C ASP A 60 -3.60 17.55 -9.84
N ILE A 61 -4.36 17.81 -8.78
CA ILE A 61 -3.82 18.04 -7.43
C ILE A 61 -3.16 16.76 -6.92
N CYS A 62 -3.82 15.62 -7.10
CA CYS A 62 -3.29 14.31 -6.74
C CYS A 62 -1.98 14.03 -7.48
N LYS A 63 -2.00 14.13 -8.82
CA LYS A 63 -0.83 13.90 -9.68
C LYS A 63 0.37 14.77 -9.28
N ARG A 64 0.14 16.08 -9.04
CA ARG A 64 1.20 17.02 -8.65
C ARG A 64 1.81 16.69 -7.30
N ALA A 65 0.99 16.29 -6.32
CA ALA A 65 1.48 15.95 -5.01
C ALA A 65 2.21 14.60 -4.97
N CYS A 66 1.71 13.58 -5.67
CA CYS A 66 2.43 12.32 -5.88
C CYS A 66 3.78 12.56 -6.58
N LEU A 67 3.81 13.39 -7.63
CA LEU A 67 5.05 13.78 -8.32
C LEU A 67 6.06 14.45 -7.37
N ARG A 68 5.60 15.38 -6.51
CA ARG A 68 6.45 16.04 -5.51
C ARG A 68 7.00 15.05 -4.47
N ALA A 69 6.21 14.04 -4.11
CA ALA A 69 6.62 12.97 -3.22
C ALA A 69 7.45 11.87 -3.91
N GLN A 70 7.69 11.97 -5.22
CA GLN A 70 8.39 10.97 -6.04
C GLN A 70 7.73 9.57 -5.97
N ILE A 71 6.39 9.54 -5.90
CA ILE A 71 5.59 8.31 -5.94
C ILE A 71 4.71 8.29 -7.18
N GLU A 72 4.38 7.09 -7.66
CA GLU A 72 3.43 6.91 -8.76
C GLU A 72 2.02 7.32 -8.30
N SER A 73 1.31 8.09 -9.12
CA SER A 73 -0.04 8.58 -8.76
C SER A 73 -1.14 7.53 -8.94
N SER A 74 -0.84 6.36 -9.51
CA SER A 74 -1.84 5.33 -9.78
C SER A 74 -2.43 4.79 -8.48
N GLY A 75 -3.77 4.76 -8.44
CA GLY A 75 -4.54 4.32 -7.28
C GLY A 75 -4.59 5.33 -6.12
N TYR A 76 -3.98 6.52 -6.21
CA TYR A 76 -4.17 7.53 -5.15
C TYR A 76 -5.47 8.32 -5.37
N SER A 77 -6.09 8.72 -4.26
CA SER A 77 -7.29 9.53 -4.23
C SER A 77 -7.09 10.75 -3.34
N VAL A 78 -7.87 11.81 -3.58
CA VAL A 78 -7.89 13.00 -2.73
C VAL A 78 -9.11 12.91 -1.83
N ARG A 79 -8.91 13.07 -0.52
CA ARG A 79 -9.98 13.18 0.47
C ARG A 79 -9.95 14.54 1.13
N ASN A 80 -11.13 15.02 1.49
CA ASN A 80 -11.28 16.08 2.46
C ASN A 80 -12.00 15.49 3.68
N ASN A 81 -11.33 15.50 4.84
CA ASN A 81 -11.81 14.84 6.05
C ASN A 81 -12.14 13.35 5.81
N LYS A 82 -13.43 12.97 5.77
CA LYS A 82 -13.90 11.60 5.57
C LYS A 82 -14.41 11.34 4.15
N ASP A 83 -14.50 12.36 3.31
CA ASP A 83 -15.13 12.24 2.00
C ASP A 83 -14.08 12.20 0.91
N GLN A 84 -14.21 11.21 0.03
CA GLN A 84 -13.41 11.13 -1.19
C GLN A 84 -13.95 12.14 -2.20
N LEU A 85 -13.06 12.97 -2.73
CA LEU A 85 -13.40 13.97 -3.72
C LEU A 85 -13.47 13.31 -5.11
N ASP A 86 -14.44 13.73 -5.91
CA ASP A 86 -14.57 13.30 -7.30
C ASP A 86 -13.42 13.90 -8.13
N THR A 87 -12.61 13.03 -8.73
CA THR A 87 -11.43 13.43 -9.51
C THR A 87 -11.79 14.23 -10.76
N ASN A 88 -13.03 14.12 -11.25
CA ASN A 88 -13.53 14.84 -12.43
C ASN A 88 -14.09 16.22 -12.10
N LYS A 89 -14.19 16.60 -10.82
CA LYS A 89 -14.62 17.94 -10.43
C LYS A 89 -13.47 18.92 -10.47
N LEU A 90 -13.81 20.16 -10.80
CA LEU A 90 -12.92 21.30 -10.71
C LEU A 90 -12.74 21.73 -9.26
N LEU A 91 -11.55 22.23 -8.93
CA LEU A 91 -11.25 22.79 -7.62
C LEU A 91 -12.20 23.92 -7.24
N SER A 92 -12.65 24.71 -8.21
CA SER A 92 -13.61 25.80 -8.02
C SER A 92 -15.04 25.35 -7.72
N GLU A 93 -15.36 24.06 -7.91
CA GLU A 93 -16.67 23.50 -7.52
C GLU A 93 -16.76 23.19 -6.02
N PHE A 94 -15.65 23.28 -5.29
CA PHE A 94 -15.60 23.08 -3.85
C PHE A 94 -15.54 24.41 -3.12
N ASN A 95 -16.19 24.48 -1.97
CA ASN A 95 -16.12 25.64 -1.11
C ASN A 95 -14.70 25.79 -0.53
N SER A 96 -14.25 27.01 -0.25
CA SER A 96 -12.91 27.24 0.33
C SER A 96 -12.66 26.44 1.60
N ASN A 97 -13.70 26.25 2.42
CA ASN A 97 -13.64 25.47 3.66
C ASN A 97 -13.44 23.97 3.41
N GLU A 98 -13.85 23.46 2.25
CA GLU A 98 -13.68 22.06 1.84
C GLU A 98 -12.25 21.77 1.32
N LEU A 99 -11.44 22.80 1.12
CA LEU A 99 -10.09 22.67 0.56
C LEU A 99 -8.98 22.91 1.58
N ASN A 100 -9.36 23.20 2.83
CA ASN A 100 -8.41 23.54 3.90
C ASN A 100 -7.51 22.38 4.32
N ASN A 101 -7.97 21.13 4.17
CA ASN A 101 -7.21 19.94 4.57
C ASN A 101 -7.45 18.78 3.60
N LEU A 102 -6.64 18.73 2.54
CA LEU A 102 -6.65 17.64 1.57
C LEU A 102 -5.67 16.55 1.98
N ILE A 103 -6.15 15.31 2.04
CA ILE A 103 -5.36 14.12 2.31
C ILE A 103 -5.24 13.35 1.00
N ILE A 104 -4.02 12.96 0.66
CA ILE A 104 -3.77 12.07 -0.48
C ILE A 104 -3.48 10.70 0.06
N GLU A 105 -4.36 9.76 -0.25
CA GLU A 105 -4.25 8.40 0.25
C GLU A 105 -4.60 7.39 -0.83
N LYS A 106 -3.98 6.23 -0.72
CA LYS A 106 -4.31 5.06 -1.52
C LYS A 106 -5.49 4.34 -0.84
N PRO A 107 -6.54 3.94 -1.59
CA PRO A 107 -7.65 3.22 -1.00
C PRO A 107 -7.12 1.93 -0.39
N VAL A 108 -7.54 1.70 0.84
CA VAL A 108 -7.16 0.52 1.61
C VAL A 108 -8.30 -0.47 1.52
N ILE A 109 -8.05 -1.63 0.94
CA ILE A 109 -8.94 -2.78 1.03
C ILE A 109 -8.79 -3.39 2.42
N LEU A 110 -9.91 -3.66 3.07
CA LEU A 110 -9.92 -4.44 4.31
C LEU A 110 -10.13 -5.92 3.98
N ILE A 111 -9.17 -6.76 4.31
CA ILE A 111 -9.27 -8.22 4.18
C ILE A 111 -9.30 -8.86 5.57
N GLU A 112 -9.98 -10.01 5.71
CA GLU A 112 -10.04 -10.76 6.96
C GLU A 112 -9.21 -12.05 6.84
N ILE A 113 -8.11 -12.11 7.59
CA ILE A 113 -7.26 -13.29 7.68
C ILE A 113 -7.81 -14.21 8.77
N GLN A 114 -8.32 -15.36 8.36
CA GLN A 114 -8.80 -16.42 9.24
C GLN A 114 -7.72 -17.47 9.46
N THR A 115 -7.29 -17.63 10.71
CA THR A 115 -6.45 -18.73 11.16
C THR A 115 -7.31 -19.78 11.88
N ARG A 116 -6.70 -20.86 12.38
CA ARG A 116 -7.39 -21.82 13.25
C ARG A 116 -7.79 -21.24 14.61
N GLN A 117 -7.12 -20.17 15.04
CA GLN A 117 -7.26 -19.62 16.39
C GLN A 117 -8.11 -18.34 16.41
N CYS A 118 -8.05 -17.53 15.36
CA CYS A 118 -8.69 -16.23 15.33
C CYS A 118 -8.98 -15.75 13.90
N LYS A 119 -9.76 -14.67 13.81
CA LYS A 119 -9.91 -13.88 12.60
C LYS A 119 -9.37 -12.47 12.85
N ARG A 120 -8.62 -11.92 11.89
CA ARG A 120 -8.02 -10.60 12.03
C ARG A 120 -8.18 -9.79 10.74
N LYS A 121 -8.65 -8.56 10.88
CA LYS A 121 -8.73 -7.61 9.76
C LYS A 121 -7.36 -6.99 9.49
N VAL A 122 -6.99 -6.91 8.22
CA VAL A 122 -5.76 -6.30 7.72
C VAL A 122 -6.13 -5.32 6.63
N GLY A 123 -5.67 -4.07 6.75
CA GLY A 123 -5.79 -3.08 5.69
C GLY A 123 -4.62 -3.21 4.72
N VAL A 124 -4.90 -3.37 3.44
CA VAL A 124 -3.92 -3.56 2.37
C VAL A 124 -4.24 -2.67 1.18
N ASN A 125 -3.21 -2.25 0.46
CA ASN A 125 -3.41 -1.59 -0.84
C ASN A 125 -3.59 -2.67 -1.93
N GLU A 126 -4.31 -2.32 -2.99
CA GLU A 126 -4.59 -3.19 -4.14
C GLU A 126 -3.34 -3.68 -4.88
N ASP A 127 -2.28 -2.90 -4.86
CA ASP A 127 -1.02 -3.18 -5.55
C ASP A 127 -0.07 -4.09 -4.77
N ILE A 128 -0.35 -4.39 -3.49
CA ILE A 128 0.55 -5.25 -2.74
C ILE A 128 0.50 -6.67 -3.31
N THR A 129 1.65 -7.31 -3.36
CA THR A 129 1.75 -8.72 -3.73
C THR A 129 1.33 -9.63 -2.58
N ILE A 130 0.91 -10.86 -2.89
CA ILE A 130 0.58 -11.86 -1.86
C ILE A 130 1.77 -12.13 -0.93
N ILE A 131 3.01 -12.08 -1.41
CA ILE A 131 4.18 -12.25 -0.53
C ILE A 131 4.35 -11.09 0.45
N GLU A 132 3.98 -9.87 0.08
CA GLU A 132 3.98 -8.71 0.97
C GLU A 132 2.88 -8.82 2.00
N LEU A 133 1.67 -9.25 1.59
CA LEU A 133 0.61 -9.60 2.53
C LEU A 133 1.09 -10.64 3.55
N LYS A 134 1.76 -11.71 3.12
CA LYS A 134 2.32 -12.72 4.04
C LYS A 134 3.34 -12.15 5.02
N LYS A 135 4.15 -11.16 4.61
CA LYS A 135 5.05 -10.43 5.53
C LYS A 135 4.27 -9.60 6.55
N MET A 136 3.15 -8.98 6.16
CA MET A 136 2.27 -8.28 7.10
C MET A 136 1.64 -9.26 8.10
N VAL A 137 1.18 -10.42 7.62
CA VAL A 137 0.65 -11.51 8.47
C VAL A 137 1.68 -11.99 9.47
N GLN A 138 2.95 -12.15 9.05
CA GLN A 138 4.04 -12.55 9.94
C GLN A 138 4.17 -11.64 11.18
N GLN A 139 3.89 -10.34 11.05
CA GLN A 139 4.04 -9.40 12.17
C GLN A 139 3.13 -9.73 13.35
N PHE A 140 2.01 -10.42 13.12
CA PHE A 140 1.09 -10.81 14.19
C PHE A 140 0.97 -12.32 14.40
N ASP A 141 1.23 -13.11 13.36
CA ASP A 141 1.13 -14.58 13.42
C ASP A 141 2.48 -15.25 13.75
N GLY A 142 3.58 -14.54 13.54
CA GLY A 142 4.95 -15.01 13.77
C GLY A 142 5.46 -16.01 12.73
N ALA A 143 4.59 -16.61 11.92
CA ALA A 143 5.00 -17.57 10.89
C ALA A 143 5.76 -16.89 9.75
N HIS A 144 6.86 -17.50 9.30
CA HIS A 144 7.64 -17.00 8.16
C HIS A 144 6.79 -17.03 6.86
N PRO A 145 6.86 -16.01 5.98
CA PRO A 145 6.00 -15.89 4.80
C PRO A 145 6.03 -17.12 3.88
N GLN A 146 7.19 -17.74 3.67
CA GLN A 146 7.32 -18.93 2.83
C GLN A 146 6.58 -20.16 3.37
N ARG A 147 6.22 -20.17 4.66
CA ARG A 147 5.47 -21.25 5.30
C ARG A 147 3.97 -21.01 5.29
N GLN A 148 3.55 -19.79 4.96
CA GLN A 148 2.15 -19.41 4.93
C GLN A 148 1.54 -19.81 3.58
N ILE A 149 0.38 -20.46 3.65
CA ILE A 149 -0.45 -20.81 2.50
C ILE A 149 -1.75 -20.03 2.66
N LEU A 150 -1.93 -18.99 1.85
CA LEU A 150 -3.17 -18.23 1.84
C LEU A 150 -4.09 -18.83 0.79
N LYS A 151 -5.32 -19.13 1.21
CA LYS A 151 -6.38 -19.62 0.35
C LYS A 151 -7.54 -18.64 0.36
N TRP A 152 -8.22 -18.53 -0.76
CA TRP A 152 -9.49 -17.82 -0.86
C TRP A 152 -10.56 -18.76 -1.39
N LYS A 153 -11.83 -18.43 -1.12
CA LYS A 153 -12.99 -19.14 -1.67
C LYS A 153 -13.65 -18.24 -2.68
N ASP A 154 -13.87 -18.77 -3.87
CA ASP A 154 -14.67 -18.06 -4.88
C ASP A 154 -16.18 -18.11 -4.53
N TYR A 155 -16.98 -17.48 -5.38
CA TYR A 155 -18.44 -17.41 -5.22
C TYR A 155 -19.14 -18.78 -5.33
N ILE A 156 -18.49 -19.81 -5.88
CA ILE A 156 -19.00 -21.20 -5.89
C ILE A 156 -18.46 -22.03 -4.72
N GLY A 157 -17.65 -21.44 -3.84
CA GLY A 157 -17.08 -22.06 -2.66
C GLY A 157 -15.84 -22.92 -2.93
N LYS A 158 -15.27 -22.89 -4.14
CA LYS A 158 -14.04 -23.58 -4.48
C LYS A 158 -12.86 -22.85 -3.86
N GLU A 159 -11.97 -23.60 -3.21
CA GLU A 159 -10.75 -23.05 -2.61
C GLU A 159 -9.63 -22.98 -3.64
N GLU A 160 -8.94 -21.85 -3.70
CA GLU A 160 -7.74 -21.67 -4.51
C GLU A 160 -6.59 -21.09 -3.68
N VAL A 161 -5.37 -21.57 -3.97
CA VAL A 161 -4.15 -21.10 -3.32
C VAL A 161 -3.62 -19.87 -4.05
N LEU A 162 -3.40 -18.80 -3.29
CA LEU A 162 -2.92 -17.53 -3.81
C LEU A 162 -1.43 -17.60 -4.17
N GLN A 163 -1.08 -17.10 -5.35
CA GLN A 163 0.28 -17.09 -5.88
C GLN A 163 1.05 -15.88 -5.33
N ASN A 164 2.28 -16.11 -4.89
CA ASN A 164 3.08 -15.11 -4.16
C ASN A 164 3.36 -13.81 -4.95
N ASN A 165 3.50 -13.91 -6.27
CA ASN A 165 3.88 -12.82 -7.18
C ASN A 165 2.69 -12.07 -7.78
N VAL A 166 1.47 -12.49 -7.47
CA VAL A 166 0.23 -11.86 -7.95
C VAL A 166 -0.20 -10.78 -6.94
N THR A 167 -0.82 -9.71 -7.44
CA THR A 167 -1.31 -8.60 -6.61
C THR A 167 -2.69 -8.87 -6.00
N ILE A 168 -3.06 -8.11 -4.97
CA ILE A 168 -4.40 -8.13 -4.37
C ILE A 168 -5.49 -7.78 -5.40
N ALA A 169 -5.24 -6.79 -6.25
CA ALA A 169 -6.18 -6.33 -7.29
C ALA A 169 -6.55 -7.42 -8.30
N GLU A 170 -5.64 -8.37 -8.56
CA GLU A 170 -5.87 -9.45 -9.52
C GLU A 170 -6.80 -10.54 -8.98
N TYR A 171 -6.94 -10.66 -7.65
CA TYR A 171 -7.83 -11.64 -7.02
C TYR A 171 -9.16 -11.05 -6.58
N TRP A 172 -9.21 -9.77 -6.19
CA TRP A 172 -10.35 -9.23 -5.46
C TRP A 172 -10.90 -7.94 -6.04
N THR A 173 -12.23 -7.87 -6.02
CA THR A 173 -13.00 -6.67 -6.37
C THR A 173 -13.83 -6.13 -5.20
N ALA A 174 -13.79 -6.78 -4.03
CA ALA A 174 -14.68 -6.49 -2.91
C ALA A 174 -13.93 -6.31 -1.58
N ASN A 175 -14.47 -5.42 -0.74
CA ASN A 175 -14.03 -5.25 0.64
C ASN A 175 -14.52 -6.40 1.54
N TYR A 176 -13.74 -6.76 2.55
CA TYR A 176 -14.01 -7.77 3.58
C TYR A 176 -13.99 -9.23 3.13
N GLU A 177 -13.24 -9.54 2.07
CA GLU A 177 -12.96 -10.93 1.69
C GLU A 177 -12.22 -11.70 2.79
N ILE A 178 -12.58 -12.96 2.98
CA ILE A 178 -12.00 -13.84 4.01
C ILE A 178 -10.95 -14.75 3.37
N LEU A 179 -9.71 -14.62 3.82
CA LEU A 179 -8.61 -15.50 3.43
C LEU A 179 -8.33 -16.50 4.55
N VAL A 180 -8.26 -17.78 4.18
CA VAL A 180 -7.87 -18.84 5.12
C VAL A 180 -6.36 -18.98 5.10
N LEU A 181 -5.73 -18.80 6.26
CA LEU A 181 -4.31 -19.02 6.46
C LEU A 181 -4.06 -20.44 6.96
N GLU A 182 -3.33 -21.20 6.14
CA GLU A 182 -2.75 -22.49 6.49
C GLU A 182 -1.22 -22.41 6.53
N TYR A 183 -0.60 -23.46 7.06
CA TYR A 183 0.85 -23.56 7.13
C TYR A 183 1.32 -24.79 6.39
N ALA A 184 2.39 -24.64 5.61
CA ALA A 184 3.13 -25.76 5.07
C ALA A 184 3.59 -26.66 6.21
N SER A 185 3.18 -27.93 6.13
CA SER A 185 3.66 -28.99 7.00
C SER A 185 4.82 -29.73 6.34
N ILE A 186 5.69 -30.29 7.17
CA ILE A 186 6.78 -31.17 6.72
C ILE A 186 6.65 -32.51 7.42
N ASP A 187 6.91 -33.56 6.67
CA ASP A 187 7.12 -34.88 7.26
C ASP A 187 8.57 -34.98 7.74
N ILE A 188 8.75 -35.30 9.02
CA ILE A 188 10.07 -35.42 9.65
C ILE A 188 10.32 -36.89 9.92
N SER A 189 11.42 -37.41 9.38
CA SER A 189 11.93 -38.72 9.75
C SER A 189 13.14 -38.56 10.65
N ALA A 190 13.13 -39.19 11.82
CA ALA A 190 14.21 -39.17 12.81
C ALA A 190 14.71 -40.58 13.11
N ASN A 191 16.02 -40.81 13.02
CA ASN A 191 16.63 -42.08 13.41
C ASN A 191 17.20 -42.00 14.83
N LEU A 192 16.67 -42.82 15.74
CA LEU A 192 17.11 -42.92 17.12
C LEU A 192 17.46 -44.37 17.43
N LYS A 193 18.75 -44.63 17.74
CA LYS A 193 19.26 -45.96 18.09
C LYS A 193 18.93 -47.04 17.04
N GLY A 194 19.03 -46.69 15.76
CA GLY A 194 18.76 -47.61 14.65
C GLY A 194 17.28 -47.83 14.35
N LYS A 195 16.36 -47.18 15.07
CA LYS A 195 14.93 -47.15 14.75
C LYS A 195 14.55 -45.82 14.10
N THR A 196 13.81 -45.88 13.00
CA THR A 196 13.28 -44.69 12.32
C THR A 196 11.89 -44.37 12.84
N TYR A 197 11.66 -43.09 13.14
CA TYR A 197 10.39 -42.54 13.59
C TYR A 197 9.95 -41.48 12.59
N ASP A 198 8.76 -41.66 12.01
CA ASP A 198 8.19 -40.72 11.06
C ASP A 198 7.10 -39.90 11.75
N VAL A 199 7.34 -38.60 11.88
CA VAL A 199 6.38 -37.61 12.37
C VAL A 199 5.79 -36.89 11.17
N LYS A 200 4.56 -37.28 10.82
CA LYS A 200 3.85 -36.70 9.68
C LYS A 200 3.22 -35.36 10.01
N ASN A 201 3.09 -34.51 8.99
CA ASN A 201 2.40 -33.22 9.06
C ASN A 201 2.93 -32.31 10.19
N THR A 202 4.23 -32.36 10.46
CA THR A 202 4.82 -31.48 11.47
C THR A 202 4.71 -30.05 11.00
N ASN A 203 4.11 -29.19 11.82
CA ASN A 203 4.09 -27.76 11.53
C ASN A 203 5.53 -27.26 11.50
N THR A 204 5.90 -26.51 10.46
CA THR A 204 7.25 -25.97 10.31
C THR A 204 7.66 -25.02 11.45
N ASN A 205 6.71 -24.48 12.21
CA ASN A 205 6.95 -23.69 13.42
C ASN A 205 7.12 -24.51 14.70
N THR A 206 6.99 -25.85 14.64
CA THR A 206 7.22 -26.72 15.80
C THR A 206 8.70 -26.66 16.21
N THR A 207 8.95 -26.28 17.46
CA THR A 207 10.31 -26.22 18.02
C THR A 207 10.88 -27.62 18.23
N ILE A 208 12.22 -27.74 18.28
CA ILE A 208 12.88 -29.02 18.64
C ILE A 208 12.42 -29.52 20.01
N LYS A 209 12.13 -28.62 20.95
CA LYS A 209 11.60 -28.99 22.27
C LYS A 209 10.22 -29.65 22.13
N GLN A 210 9.29 -29.03 21.41
CA GLN A 210 7.97 -29.60 21.13
C GLN A 210 8.06 -30.92 20.35
N LEU A 211 9.03 -31.04 19.43
CA LEU A 211 9.31 -32.30 18.76
C LEU A 211 9.75 -33.39 19.75
N LYS A 212 10.68 -33.08 20.66
CA LYS A 212 11.13 -34.02 21.71
C LYS A 212 10.02 -34.42 22.66
N ASP A 213 9.08 -33.51 22.92
CA ASP A 213 7.91 -33.76 23.79
C ASP A 213 6.79 -34.53 23.04
N ASN A 214 6.96 -34.83 21.75
CA ASN A 214 5.97 -35.58 20.97
C ASN A 214 5.88 -37.04 21.46
N PRO A 215 4.69 -37.52 21.87
CA PRO A 215 4.51 -38.85 22.43
C PRO A 215 4.96 -39.98 21.50
N LEU A 216 4.95 -39.77 20.18
CA LEU A 216 5.45 -40.74 19.21
C LEU A 216 6.97 -40.95 19.31
N LEU A 217 7.72 -39.92 19.72
CA LEU A 217 9.17 -39.97 19.94
C LEU A 217 9.56 -40.38 21.38
N THR A 218 8.63 -40.29 22.34
CA THR A 218 8.87 -40.68 23.74
C THR A 218 8.52 -42.13 24.06
N THR A 219 8.20 -42.95 23.04
CA THR A 219 7.93 -44.39 23.19
C THR A 219 9.20 -45.19 23.47
N GLY A 220 9.67 -45.06 24.70
CA GLY A 220 10.65 -45.93 25.33
C GLY A 220 10.49 -45.76 26.83
N ASN A 221 9.63 -46.58 27.44
CA ASN A 221 9.49 -46.74 28.89
C ASN A 221 10.86 -47.05 29.50
N THR A 222 11.60 -46.02 29.88
CA THR A 222 12.66 -46.09 30.88
C THR A 222 12.86 -44.67 31.36
N LEU A 223 12.46 -44.43 32.63
CA LEU A 223 12.82 -43.25 33.40
C LEU A 223 14.34 -43.11 33.39
N GLY A 224 14.85 -42.40 32.40
CA GLY A 224 16.25 -42.04 32.28
C GLY A 224 16.24 -40.76 31.48
N ILE A 225 16.50 -39.64 32.17
CA ILE A 225 16.70 -38.33 31.57
C ILE A 225 17.89 -38.46 30.62
N MET A 226 17.63 -38.86 29.38
CA MET A 226 18.64 -39.11 28.37
C MET A 226 19.06 -37.74 27.84
N LYS A 227 20.22 -37.25 28.29
CA LYS A 227 20.91 -36.12 27.65
C LYS A 227 21.20 -36.53 26.21
N MET A 228 20.36 -36.10 25.28
CA MET A 228 20.51 -36.36 23.84
C MET A 228 21.75 -35.63 23.30
N ASN A 229 22.86 -36.36 23.16
CA ASN A 229 23.97 -36.00 22.26
C ASN A 229 23.83 -36.72 20.91
N THR A 230 22.59 -36.98 20.48
CA THR A 230 22.31 -37.74 19.24
C THR A 230 22.17 -36.80 18.06
N PHE A 231 22.87 -37.11 16.97
CA PHE A 231 22.70 -36.44 15.68
C PHE A 231 21.31 -36.75 15.11
N ILE A 232 20.49 -35.71 14.93
CA ILE A 232 19.21 -35.83 14.22
C ILE A 232 19.48 -35.47 12.75
N SER A 233 19.41 -36.45 11.86
CA SER A 233 19.43 -36.19 10.41
C SER A 233 18.01 -35.93 9.93
N PHE A 234 17.75 -34.75 9.37
CA PHE A 234 16.45 -34.41 8.81
C PHE A 234 16.45 -34.72 7.31
N LYS A 235 15.48 -35.53 6.86
CA LYS A 235 15.20 -35.71 5.44
C LYS A 235 13.82 -35.12 5.15
N CYS A 236 13.80 -33.95 4.53
CA CYS A 236 12.56 -33.24 4.23
C CYS A 236 12.00 -33.72 2.88
N ARG A 237 10.75 -34.17 2.84
CA ARG A 237 9.98 -34.30 1.60
C ARG A 237 9.02 -33.12 1.51
N MET A 238 9.18 -32.30 0.47
CA MET A 238 8.15 -31.32 0.10
C MET A 238 7.11 -32.05 -0.74
N GLY A 239 5.87 -32.08 -0.26
CA GLY A 239 4.71 -32.62 -0.97
C GLY A 239 4.08 -31.61 -1.89
#